data_AF-V8P4F4-F1
#
_entry.id   AF-V8P4F4-F1
#
_cell.length_a   1.000
_cell.length_b   1.000
_cell.length_c   1.000
_cell.angle_alpha   90.00
_cell.angle_beta   90.00
_cell.angle_gamma   90.00
#
_symmetry.space_group_name_H-M   'P 1'
#
loop_
_entity.id
_entity.type
_entity.pdbx_description
1 polymer ?
#
loop_
_entity_poly.entity_id
_entity_poly.type
_entity_poly.pdbx_seq_one_letter_code
_entity_poly.pdbx_strand_id
1 'polypeptide(L)' 'MPPCDFVPEKYDSYSYEQMLKIRQENVFPSLYTCYKKPLLIHQGHMQWLFDFEGRRYLDFFAGIVTVSVGHCH' A
#
# COMPACT_ATOMS: atom_id res chain seq x y z
N MET A 1 -3.33 -7.31 16.31
CA MET A 1 -3.82 -6.04 15.73
C MET A 1 -5.23 -5.77 16.26
N PRO A 2 -5.63 -4.50 16.44
CA PRO A 2 -7.02 -4.16 16.72
C PRO A 2 -7.99 -4.84 15.74
N PRO A 3 -9.20 -5.22 16.19
CA PRO A 3 -10.21 -5.79 15.32
C PRO A 3 -10.62 -4.77 14.25
N CYS A 4 -10.97 -5.29 13.07
CA CYS A 4 -11.51 -4.51 11.96
C CYS A 4 -12.19 -5.49 11.00
N ASP A 5 -13.46 -5.22 10.73
CA ASP A 5 -14.37 -6.11 9.98
C ASP A 5 -14.40 -5.76 8.48
N PHE A 6 -13.60 -4.77 8.07
CA PHE A 6 -13.47 -4.39 6.67
C PHE A 6 -12.73 -5.47 5.88
N VAL A 7 -13.35 -5.91 4.79
CA VAL A 7 -12.78 -6.87 3.84
C VAL A 7 -12.29 -6.09 2.63
N PRO A 8 -10.98 -6.12 2.30
CA PRO A 8 -10.48 -5.42 1.13
C PRO A 8 -10.99 -6.06 -0.16
N GLU A 9 -11.08 -5.24 -1.21
CA GLU A 9 -11.36 -5.73 -2.56
C GLU A 9 -10.23 -6.63 -3.04
N LYS A 10 -10.55 -7.63 -3.86
CA LYS A 10 -9.51 -8.45 -4.47
C LYS A 10 -8.73 -7.60 -5.48
N TYR A 11 -7.41 -7.63 -5.38
CA TYR A 11 -6.55 -6.98 -6.37
C TYR A 11 -6.72 -7.65 -7.75
N ASP A 12 -7.22 -6.87 -8.72
CA ASP A 12 -7.53 -7.33 -10.09
C ASP A 12 -6.83 -6.46 -11.16
N SER A 13 -5.56 -6.12 -10.91
CA SER A 13 -4.75 -5.28 -11.81
C SER A 13 -3.46 -6.01 -12.23
N TYR A 14 -2.47 -5.27 -12.71
CA TYR A 14 -1.21 -5.81 -13.21
C TYR A 14 -0.50 -6.69 -12.19
N SER A 15 0.20 -7.72 -12.66
CA SER A 15 1.02 -8.54 -11.77
C SER A 15 2.08 -7.71 -11.04
N TYR A 16 2.52 -8.18 -9.88
CA TYR A 16 3.56 -7.52 -9.09
C TYR A 16 4.86 -7.29 -9.89
N GLU A 17 5.26 -8.25 -10.74
CA GLU A 17 6.44 -8.13 -11.61
C GLU A 17 6.27 -7.05 -12.67
N GLN A 18 5.09 -6.96 -13.28
CA GLN A 18 4.78 -5.89 -14.22
C GLN A 18 4.79 -4.52 -13.53
N MET A 19 4.20 -4.41 -12.33
CA MET A 19 4.23 -3.17 -11.54
C MET A 19 5.66 -2.74 -11.17
N LEU A 20 6.54 -3.70 -10.83
CA LEU A 20 7.95 -3.41 -10.59
C LEU A 20 8.65 -2.89 -11.84
N LYS A 21 8.40 -3.50 -13.01
CA LYS A 21 8.96 -3.05 -14.28
C LYS A 21 8.49 -1.63 -14.63
N ILE A 22 7.18 -1.37 -14.51
CA ILE A 22 6.60 -0.03 -14.74
C ILE A 22 7.27 0.98 -13.81
N ARG A 23 7.46 0.65 -12.53
CA ARG A 23 8.16 1.54 -11.59
C ARG A 23 9.59 1.82 -12.03
N GLN A 24 10.35 0.80 -12.43
CA GLN A 24 11.75 0.97 -12.87
C GLN A 24 11.87 1.85 -14.12
N GLU A 25 10.92 1.73 -15.04
CA GLU A 25 10.91 2.50 -16.30
C GLU A 25 10.42 3.94 -16.13
N ASN A 26 9.55 4.21 -15.16
CA ASN A 26 8.82 5.48 -15.06
C ASN A 26 9.14 6.32 -13.80
N VAL A 27 9.81 5.75 -12.79
CA VAL A 27 10.15 6.46 -11.54
C VAL A 27 11.65 6.73 -11.49
N PHE A 28 12.02 7.91 -11.00
CA PHE A 28 13.42 8.33 -10.94
C PHE A 28 14.28 7.37 -10.07
N PRO A 29 15.46 6.92 -10.54
CA PRO A 29 16.26 5.90 -9.85
C PRO A 29 16.70 6.24 -8.43
N SER A 30 16.78 7.53 -8.05
CA SER A 30 17.13 7.96 -6.70
C SER A 30 15.98 7.84 -5.68
N LEU A 31 14.77 7.47 -6.11
CA LEU A 31 13.65 7.19 -5.21
C LEU A 31 13.70 5.75 -4.70
N TYR A 32 14.47 5.56 -3.62
CA TYR A 32 14.68 4.24 -3.01
C TYR A 32 13.47 3.75 -2.21
N THR A 33 13.30 2.44 -2.15
CA THR A 33 12.40 1.80 -1.19
C THR A 33 13.13 1.43 0.08
N CYS A 34 12.53 1.73 1.23
CA CYS A 34 13.07 1.34 2.54
C CYS A 34 12.98 -0.17 2.82
N TYR A 35 12.29 -0.93 1.97
CA TYR A 35 12.04 -2.36 2.15
C TYR A 35 12.71 -3.19 1.04
N LYS A 36 13.13 -4.42 1.39
CA LYS A 36 13.73 -5.38 0.44
C LYS A 36 12.77 -5.75 -0.71
N LYS A 37 11.50 -5.98 -0.38
CA LYS A 37 10.40 -6.14 -1.33
C LYS A 37 9.56 -4.86 -1.27
N PRO A 38 9.56 -4.02 -2.32
CA PRO A 38 8.68 -2.86 -2.40
C PRO A 38 7.23 -3.23 -2.07
N LEU A 39 6.59 -2.49 -1.16
CA LEU A 39 5.18 -2.71 -0.84
C LEU A 39 4.32 -2.17 -1.97
N LEU A 40 3.47 -3.04 -2.53
CA LEU A 40 2.43 -2.67 -3.48
C LEU A 40 1.10 -2.62 -2.72
N ILE A 41 0.79 -1.44 -2.19
CA ILE A 41 -0.47 -1.15 -1.50
C ILE A 41 -1.54 -0.84 -2.55
N HIS A 42 -2.69 -1.51 -2.49
CA HIS A 42 -3.78 -1.32 -3.45
C HIS A 42 -5.02 -0.66 -2.82
N GLN A 43 -5.18 -0.72 -1.50
CA GLN A 43 -6.36 -0.17 -0.83
C GLN A 43 -6.03 0.35 0.56
N GLY A 44 -6.72 1.42 0.97
CA GLY A 44 -6.71 1.96 2.32
C GLY A 44 -8.12 2.06 2.89
N HIS A 45 -8.27 1.89 4.19
CA HIS A 45 -9.52 2.07 4.92
C HIS A 45 -9.23 2.50 6.35
N MET A 46 -9.63 3.71 6.74
CA MET A 46 -9.32 4.29 8.04
C MET A 46 -7.81 4.20 8.33
N GLN A 47 -7.38 3.59 9.43
CA GLN A 47 -5.97 3.40 9.80
C GLN A 47 -5.29 2.20 9.11
N TRP A 48 -5.97 1.52 8.19
CA TRP A 48 -5.51 0.27 7.59
C TRP A 48 -5.07 0.47 6.14
N LEU A 49 -4.00 -0.23 5.76
CA LEU A 49 -3.55 -0.40 4.39
C LEU A 49 -3.54 -1.88 4.03
N PHE A 50 -3.82 -2.19 2.76
CA PHE A 50 -3.86 -3.56 2.24
C PHE A 50 -2.92 -3.68 1.04
N ASP A 51 -2.05 -4.69 1.06
CA ASP A 51 -1.22 -5.02 -0.09
C ASP A 51 -1.96 -5.90 -1.10
N PHE A 52 -1.40 -6.01 -2.30
CA PHE A 52 -1.97 -6.81 -3.39
C PHE A 52 -2.18 -8.30 -3.07
N GLU A 53 -1.56 -8.83 -2.00
CA GLU A 53 -1.77 -10.20 -1.52
C GLU A 53 -2.90 -10.28 -0.47
N GLY A 54 -3.52 -9.15 -0.13
CA GLY A 54 -4.58 -9.02 0.88
C GLY A 54 -4.05 -8.88 2.32
N ARG A 55 -2.74 -8.70 2.52
CA ARG A 55 -2.17 -8.52 3.87
C ARG A 55 -2.53 -7.15 4.38
N ARG A 56 -2.98 -7.10 5.65
CA ARG A 56 -3.37 -5.86 6.34
C ARG A 56 -2.22 -5.28 7.16
N TYR A 57 -2.04 -3.97 7.06
CA TYR A 57 -1.04 -3.18 7.77
C TYR A 57 -1.72 -2.08 8.58
N LEU A 58 -1.19 -1.79 9.77
CA LEU A 58 -1.56 -0.61 10.55
C LEU A 58 -0.69 0.57 10.10
N ASP A 59 -1.31 1.64 9.61
CA ASP A 59 -0.60 2.86 9.28
C ASP A 59 -0.36 3.68 10.56
N PHE A 60 0.84 3.52 11.12
CA PHE A 60 1.27 4.24 12.32
C PHE A 60 1.93 5.59 12.01
N PHE A 61 2.19 5.87 10.73
CA PHE A 61 2.86 7.09 10.28
C PHE A 61 1.87 8.08 9.62
N ALA A 62 0.63 7.65 9.39
CA ALA A 62 -0.43 8.41 8.75
C ALA A 62 0.03 9.01 7.42
N GLY A 63 0.62 8.17 6.56
CA GLY A 63 1.32 8.61 5.35
C GLY A 63 2.63 9.33 5.68
N ILE A 64 2.65 10.66 5.66
CA ILE A 64 3.77 11.49 6.17
C ILE A 64 3.18 12.43 7.24
N VAL A 65 2.50 11.84 8.23
CA VAL A 65 1.75 12.57 9.27
C VAL A 65 0.68 13.51 8.68
N THR A 66 0.01 13.06 7.63
CA THR A 66 -0.97 13.86 6.87
C THR A 66 -2.37 13.24 6.84
N VAL A 67 -2.50 11.94 7.14
CA VAL A 67 -3.78 11.24 7.11
C VAL A 67 -4.46 11.33 8.48
N SER A 68 -5.09 12.47 8.78
CA SER A 68 -5.65 12.76 10.11
C SER A 68 -7.02 12.14 10.39
N VAL A 69 -7.81 11.84 9.35
CA VAL A 69 -9.18 11.28 9.48
C VAL A 69 -9.28 9.85 8.94
N GLY A 70 -8.13 9.22 8.67
CA GLY A 70 -8.05 7.91 8.03
C GLY A 70 -8.05 7.96 6.50
N HIS A 71 -7.64 6.86 5.89
CA HIS A 71 -7.66 6.65 4.45
C HIS A 71 -9.09 6.44 3.96
N CYS A 72 -9.45 7.10 2.85
CA CYS A 72 -10.75 6.95 2.18
C CYS A 72 -11.97 7.24 3.08
N HIS A 73 -11.88 8.31 3.90
CA HIS A 73 -13.00 8.89 4.64
C HIS A 73 -14.01 9.60 3.71
#